data_AF-W4LJ99-F1
#
_entry.id   AF-W4LJ99-F1
#
_cell.length_a   1.000
_cell.length_b   1.000
_cell.length_c   1.000
_cell.angle_alpha   90.00
_cell.angle_beta   90.00
_cell.angle_gamma   90.00
#
_symmetry.space_group_name_H-M   'P 1'
#
loop_
_entity.id
_entity.type
_entity.pdbx_description
1 polymer ?
#
loop_
_entity_poly.entity_id
_entity_poly.type
_entity_poly.pdbx_seq_one_letter_code
_entity_poly.pdbx_strand_id
1 'polypeptide(L)'
;SPSDNADAPLSQLPPATVQWRGETQTYTWPGYVGRWEAGLDSRTRTLTLVVEVREPWKHFQPGEQPPLQPGMFCQVSIVARRVPNAVVIPRAALRPDQTVFVAVNDALAIRPVQVLHLQKDRAMLTGGLRAGDQLVVSPLTAPVVGMQLRLREVAPETLFLTPLSEPPSAPDATVRTGSGNISEGG
;
A
#
# COMPACT_ATOMS: atom_id res chain seq x y z
N SER A 1 25.81 -1.20 12.07
CA SER A 1 25.79 -2.66 12.28
C SER A 1 24.52 -3.21 11.68
N PRO A 2 24.55 -4.28 10.88
CA PRO A 2 23.33 -4.89 10.37
C PRO A 2 22.62 -5.52 11.56
N SER A 3 21.43 -5.01 11.91
CA SER A 3 20.63 -5.53 13.00
C SER A 3 20.13 -6.92 12.62
N ASP A 4 20.73 -7.93 13.22
CA ASP A 4 20.39 -9.34 13.07
C ASP A 4 19.05 -9.59 13.77
N ASN A 5 17.94 -9.34 13.05
CA ASN A 5 16.59 -9.60 13.56
C ASN A 5 16.20 -11.08 13.45
N ALA A 6 17.15 -12.01 13.34
CA ALA A 6 16.91 -13.44 13.15
C ALA A 6 16.06 -14.07 14.26
N ASP A 7 16.10 -13.52 15.48
CA ASP A 7 15.36 -14.00 16.65
C ASP A 7 14.26 -13.03 17.13
N ALA A 8 13.89 -12.02 16.33
CA ALA A 8 12.81 -11.12 16.73
C ALA A 8 11.47 -11.90 16.76
N PRO A 9 10.71 -11.84 17.87
CA PRO A 9 9.41 -12.52 17.93
C PRO A 9 8.48 -11.96 16.85
N LEU A 10 7.66 -12.83 16.23
CA LEU A 10 6.76 -12.47 15.11
C LEU A 10 5.93 -11.21 15.34
N SER A 11 5.56 -10.93 16.60
CA SER A 11 4.85 -9.72 17.00
C SER A 11 5.60 -8.41 16.70
N GLN A 12 6.90 -8.49 16.47
CA GLN A 12 7.78 -7.37 16.15
C GLN A 12 8.16 -7.32 14.66
N LEU A 13 7.79 -8.33 13.87
CA LEU A 13 8.03 -8.34 12.43
C LEU A 13 6.88 -7.64 11.68
N PRO A 14 7.16 -6.81 10.67
CA PRO A 14 6.11 -6.20 9.86
C PRO A 14 5.24 -7.27 9.19
N PRO A 15 3.90 -7.20 9.33
CA PRO A 15 3.02 -8.14 8.68
C PRO A 15 3.04 -7.92 7.16
N ALA A 16 2.97 -9.03 6.45
CA ALA A 16 2.95 -9.08 5.00
C ALA A 16 1.81 -9.98 4.51
N THR A 17 1.32 -9.69 3.32
CA THR A 17 0.32 -10.49 2.63
C THR A 17 0.92 -10.92 1.30
N VAL A 18 1.11 -12.23 1.13
CA VAL A 18 1.63 -12.82 -0.10
C VAL A 18 0.44 -13.21 -0.97
N GLN A 19 0.43 -12.78 -2.23
CA GLN A 19 -0.65 -13.01 -3.18
C GLN A 19 -0.10 -13.67 -4.44
N TRP A 20 -0.76 -14.72 -4.90
CA TRP A 20 -0.46 -15.37 -6.17
C TRP A 20 -1.71 -15.39 -7.03
N ARG A 21 -1.57 -14.96 -8.29
CA ARG A 21 -2.69 -14.95 -9.24
C ARG A 21 -2.67 -16.26 -10.03
N GLY A 22 -3.70 -17.09 -9.81
CA GLY A 22 -4.00 -18.23 -10.68
C GLY A 22 -4.84 -17.80 -11.88
N GLU A 23 -5.31 -18.77 -12.66
CA GLU A 23 -6.06 -18.51 -13.90
C GLU A 23 -7.42 -17.84 -13.65
N THR A 24 -8.11 -18.23 -12.58
CA THR A 24 -9.49 -17.82 -12.29
C THR A 24 -9.63 -16.97 -11.02
N GLN A 25 -8.66 -17.03 -10.10
CA GLN A 25 -8.71 -16.29 -8.83
C GLN A 25 -7.33 -15.97 -8.27
N THR A 26 -7.30 -15.06 -7.28
CA THR A 26 -6.08 -14.71 -6.54
C THR A 26 -6.09 -15.39 -5.18
N TYR A 27 -5.01 -16.08 -4.86
CA TYR A 27 -4.79 -16.79 -3.61
C TYR A 27 -3.90 -15.97 -2.69
N THR A 28 -4.15 -16.05 -1.39
CA THR A 28 -3.48 -15.19 -0.41
C THR A 28 -2.98 -15.99 0.78
N TRP A 29 -1.75 -15.72 1.21
CA TRP A 29 -1.15 -16.28 2.42
C TRP A 29 -0.68 -15.14 3.35
N PRO A 30 -0.96 -15.23 4.66
CA PRO A 30 -0.36 -14.33 5.63
C PRO A 30 1.13 -14.64 5.78
N GLY A 31 1.94 -13.60 5.93
CA GLY A 31 3.37 -13.72 6.16
C GLY A 31 3.91 -12.58 7.02
N TYR A 32 5.21 -12.64 7.29
CA TYR A 32 5.93 -11.64 8.08
C TYR A 32 7.25 -11.32 7.40
N VAL A 33 7.65 -10.05 7.39
CA VAL A 33 8.97 -9.67 6.87
C VAL A 33 10.02 -10.09 7.89
N GLY A 34 10.76 -11.16 7.58
CA GLY A 34 11.80 -11.71 8.44
C GLY A 34 13.13 -10.97 8.28
N ARG A 35 13.97 -11.43 7.34
CA ARG A 35 15.31 -10.91 7.11
C ARG A 35 15.33 -9.83 6.02
N TRP A 36 16.10 -8.78 6.29
CA TRP A 36 16.44 -7.72 5.35
C TRP A 36 17.94 -7.87 5.15
N GLU A 37 18.39 -8.41 4.00
CA GLU A 37 19.81 -8.33 3.71
C GLU A 37 20.09 -6.86 3.40
N ALA A 38 20.73 -6.17 4.35
CA ALA A 38 21.11 -4.77 4.21
C ALA A 38 22.28 -4.62 3.22
N GLY A 39 22.01 -4.94 1.97
CA GLY A 39 22.83 -4.61 0.81
C GLY A 39 21.90 -3.97 -0.19
N LEU A 40 21.83 -2.64 -0.21
CA LEU A 40 21.33 -1.96 -1.39
C LEU A 40 22.29 -2.37 -2.51
N ASP A 41 21.82 -3.16 -3.48
CA ASP A 41 22.62 -3.40 -4.68
C ASP A 41 22.88 -2.03 -5.30
N SER A 42 24.10 -1.53 -5.17
CA SER A 42 24.47 -0.16 -5.53
C SER A 42 24.30 0.10 -7.03
N ARG A 43 24.21 -0.97 -7.84
CA ARG A 43 23.98 -0.90 -9.28
C ARG A 43 22.49 -0.85 -9.65
N THR A 44 21.63 -1.55 -8.91
CA THR A 44 20.19 -1.63 -9.22
C THR A 44 19.29 -0.82 -8.28
N ARG A 45 19.84 -0.30 -7.17
CA ARG A 45 19.10 0.33 -6.06
C ARG A 45 17.96 -0.55 -5.52
N THR A 46 18.12 -1.87 -5.59
CA THR A 46 17.13 -2.84 -5.12
C THR A 46 17.45 -3.28 -3.70
N LEU A 47 16.42 -3.38 -2.86
CA LEU A 47 16.48 -3.97 -1.53
C LEU A 47 15.87 -5.38 -1.57
N THR A 48 16.61 -6.39 -1.14
CA THR A 48 16.11 -7.76 -1.04
C THR A 48 15.49 -7.98 0.34
N LEU A 49 14.20 -8.33 0.36
CA LEU A 49 13.47 -8.67 1.57
C LEU A 49 13.06 -10.13 1.53
N VAL A 50 13.18 -10.83 2.65
CA VAL A 50 12.69 -12.20 2.82
C VAL A 50 11.39 -12.16 3.62
N VAL A 51 10.32 -12.65 3.02
CA VAL A 51 9.01 -12.81 3.67
C VAL A 51 8.85 -14.26 4.08
N GLU A 52 8.62 -14.47 5.37
CA GLU A 52 8.35 -15.79 5.93
C GLU A 52 6.84 -16.04 5.93
N VAL A 53 6.41 -17.09 5.25
CA VAL A 53 5.04 -17.61 5.31
C VAL A 53 5.07 -18.87 6.14
N ARG A 54 4.50 -18.81 7.35
CA ARG A 54 4.41 -19.98 8.23
C ARG A 54 3.21 -20.82 7.83
N GLU A 55 3.43 -22.13 7.80
CA GLU A 55 2.40 -23.13 7.45
C GLU A 55 1.74 -22.87 6.08
N PRO A 56 2.51 -22.88 4.96
CA PRO A 56 2.00 -22.58 3.61
C PRO A 56 0.91 -23.57 3.11
N TRP A 57 0.69 -24.65 3.86
CA TRP A 57 -0.27 -25.72 3.62
C TRP A 57 -1.51 -25.63 4.53
N LYS A 58 -1.54 -24.74 5.54
CA LYS A 58 -2.57 -24.72 6.59
C LYS A 58 -3.99 -24.48 6.04
N HIS A 59 -4.06 -23.70 4.96
CA HIS A 59 -5.31 -23.41 4.26
C HIS A 59 -5.43 -24.21 2.97
N PHE A 60 -4.62 -25.25 2.76
CA PHE A 60 -4.72 -26.06 1.56
C PHE A 60 -6.09 -26.75 1.51
N GLN A 61 -6.86 -26.38 0.49
CA GLN A 61 -8.15 -26.98 0.20
C GLN A 61 -8.19 -27.26 -1.31
N PRO A 62 -8.25 -28.53 -1.73
CA PRO A 62 -8.33 -28.88 -3.14
C PRO A 62 -9.48 -28.13 -3.83
N GLY A 63 -9.17 -27.33 -4.85
CA GLY A 63 -10.13 -26.52 -5.58
C GLY A 63 -10.38 -25.11 -5.04
N GLU A 64 -9.99 -24.80 -3.79
CA GLU A 64 -10.24 -23.50 -3.16
C GLU A 64 -8.96 -22.72 -2.81
N GLN A 65 -7.90 -23.40 -2.36
CA GLN A 65 -6.60 -22.77 -2.08
C GLN A 65 -5.43 -23.76 -2.28
N PRO A 66 -4.55 -23.56 -3.28
CA PRO A 66 -3.36 -24.37 -3.48
C PRO A 66 -2.34 -24.05 -2.38
N PRO A 67 -1.35 -24.93 -2.18
CA PRO A 67 -0.25 -24.62 -1.30
C PRO A 67 0.67 -23.59 -1.95
N LEU A 68 1.34 -22.78 -1.13
CA LEU A 68 2.41 -21.91 -1.63
C LEU A 68 3.65 -22.76 -1.94
N GLN A 69 4.00 -22.87 -3.23
CA GLN A 69 5.11 -23.71 -3.70
C GLN A 69 6.35 -22.88 -4.07
N PRO A 70 7.57 -23.44 -3.92
CA PRO A 70 8.78 -22.82 -4.46
C PRO A 70 8.66 -22.55 -5.96
N GLY A 71 9.17 -21.40 -6.41
CA GLY A 71 9.09 -20.98 -7.81
C GLY A 71 7.81 -20.23 -8.19
N MET A 72 6.83 -20.11 -7.29
CA MET A 72 5.66 -19.25 -7.51
C MET A 72 6.05 -17.76 -7.45
N PHE A 73 5.74 -17.02 -8.52
CA PHE A 73 5.90 -15.58 -8.57
C PHE A 73 4.74 -14.89 -7.85
N CYS A 74 5.02 -14.36 -6.66
CA CYS A 74 3.99 -13.77 -5.80
C CYS A 74 4.17 -12.26 -5.65
N GLN A 75 3.06 -11.55 -5.52
CA GLN A 75 3.05 -10.17 -5.07
C GLN A 75 3.04 -10.15 -3.54
N VAL A 76 3.86 -9.30 -2.92
CA VAL A 76 3.86 -9.11 -1.48
C VAL A 76 3.42 -7.69 -1.15
N SER A 77 2.35 -7.59 -0.37
CA SER A 77 1.92 -6.34 0.26
C SER A 77 2.43 -6.28 1.69
N ILE A 78 3.28 -5.29 2.01
CA ILE A 78 3.90 -5.13 3.33
C ILE A 78 3.35 -3.87 3.99
N VAL A 79 2.89 -3.98 5.24
CA VAL A 79 2.47 -2.82 6.03
C VAL A 79 3.64 -2.30 6.84
N ALA A 80 4.42 -1.38 6.26
CA ALA A 80 5.65 -0.87 6.89
C ALA A 80 5.39 0.07 8.08
N ARG A 81 4.37 0.93 7.99
CA ARG A 81 3.97 1.85 9.07
C ARG A 81 2.54 2.31 8.84
N ARG A 82 1.72 2.32 9.89
CA ARG A 82 0.45 3.04 9.88
C ARG A 82 0.68 4.49 10.25
N VAL A 83 0.19 5.40 9.42
CA VAL A 83 0.21 6.84 9.71
C VAL A 83 -1.17 7.20 10.27
N PRO A 84 -1.28 7.49 11.58
CA PRO A 84 -2.56 7.88 12.17
C PRO A 84 -3.02 9.20 11.58
N ASN A 85 -4.34 9.36 11.45
CA ASN A 85 -4.99 10.59 10.97
C ASN A 85 -4.54 11.04 9.56
N ALA A 86 -4.05 10.11 8.74
CA ALA A 86 -3.75 10.38 7.35
C ALA A 86 -5.00 10.23 6.48
N VAL A 87 -5.20 11.18 5.55
CA VAL A 87 -6.26 11.15 4.54
C VAL A 87 -5.63 11.05 3.16
N VAL A 88 -6.12 10.16 2.31
CA VAL A 88 -5.70 10.04 0.92
C VAL A 88 -6.70 10.74 0.02
N ILE A 89 -6.21 11.66 -0.81
CA ILE A 89 -7.02 12.36 -1.80
C ILE A 89 -6.48 12.11 -3.22
N PRO A 90 -7.31 12.26 -4.26
CA PRO A 90 -6.82 12.32 -5.63
C PRO A 90 -5.84 13.49 -5.77
N ARG A 91 -4.71 13.26 -6.45
CA ARG A 91 -3.69 14.31 -6.66
C ARG A 91 -4.26 15.53 -7.38
N ALA A 92 -5.25 15.33 -8.25
CA ALA A 92 -5.94 16.41 -8.96
C ALA A 92 -6.67 17.41 -8.04
N ALA A 93 -6.95 17.02 -6.80
CA ALA A 93 -7.61 17.88 -5.82
C ALA A 93 -6.63 18.73 -5.00
N LEU A 94 -5.33 18.37 -5.00
CA LEU A 94 -4.27 19.16 -4.39
C LEU A 94 -3.84 20.28 -5.34
N ARG A 95 -3.74 21.50 -4.82
CA ARG A 95 -3.27 22.67 -5.57
C ARG A 95 -1.76 22.89 -5.39
N PRO A 96 -1.08 23.56 -6.34
CA PRO A 96 0.37 23.77 -6.28
C PRO A 96 0.86 24.49 -5.02
N ASP A 97 0.02 25.32 -4.42
CA ASP A 97 0.28 26.08 -3.19
C ASP A 97 -0.01 25.30 -1.90
N GLN A 98 -0.12 23.97 -1.99
CA GLN A 98 -0.46 23.08 -0.87
C GLN A 98 -1.81 23.42 -0.22
N THR A 99 -2.77 23.85 -1.04
CA THR A 99 -4.16 24.03 -0.62
C THR A 99 -5.07 23.00 -1.27
N VAL A 100 -6.26 22.87 -0.69
CA VAL A 100 -7.37 22.11 -1.26
C VAL A 100 -8.64 22.94 -1.22
N PHE A 101 -9.54 22.63 -2.14
CA PHE A 101 -10.85 23.26 -2.21
C PHE A 101 -11.88 22.34 -1.54
N VAL A 102 -12.55 22.86 -0.53
CA VAL A 102 -13.57 22.15 0.25
C VAL A 102 -14.90 22.85 0.05
N ALA A 103 -15.96 22.09 -0.21
CA ALA A 103 -17.31 22.61 -0.20
C ALA A 103 -17.85 22.60 1.24
N VAL A 104 -18.26 23.76 1.73
CA VAL A 104 -18.91 23.93 3.04
C VAL A 104 -20.22 24.66 2.80
N ASN A 105 -21.35 23.99 3.03
CA ASN A 105 -22.69 24.54 2.74
C ASN A 105 -22.80 25.06 1.29
N ASP A 106 -22.33 24.27 0.32
CA ASP A 106 -22.26 24.62 -1.10
C ASP A 106 -21.43 25.87 -1.43
N ALA A 107 -20.61 26.37 -0.50
CA ALA A 107 -19.69 27.47 -0.72
C ALA A 107 -18.23 26.98 -0.73
N LEU A 108 -17.41 27.60 -1.57
CA LEU A 108 -15.98 27.29 -1.70
C LEU A 108 -15.21 27.77 -0.45
N ALA A 109 -14.57 26.85 0.24
CA ALA A 109 -13.53 27.13 1.22
C ALA A 109 -12.18 26.66 0.67
N ILE A 110 -11.14 27.47 0.85
CA ILE A 110 -9.77 27.11 0.52
C ILE A 110 -9.05 26.80 1.84
N ARG A 111 -8.49 25.59 1.96
CA ARG A 111 -7.81 25.16 3.19
C ARG A 111 -6.36 24.78 2.90
N PRO A 112 -5.39 25.26 3.69
CA PRO A 112 -4.02 24.73 3.62
C PRO A 112 -3.99 23.29 4.14
N VAL A 113 -3.12 22.46 3.57
CA VAL A 113 -2.96 21.06 3.97
C VAL A 113 -1.50 20.72 4.25
N GLN A 114 -1.30 19.69 5.06
CA GLN A 114 0.03 19.15 5.36
C GLN A 114 0.24 17.88 4.53
N VAL A 115 1.04 17.97 3.48
CA VAL A 115 1.31 16.86 2.57
C VAL A 115 2.42 15.97 3.13
N LEU A 116 2.11 14.71 3.41
CA LEU A 116 3.09 13.73 3.85
C LEU A 116 3.77 13.02 2.69
N HIS A 117 3.00 12.66 1.66
CA HIS A 117 3.53 11.94 0.51
C HIS A 117 2.73 12.20 -0.77
N LEU A 118 3.44 12.26 -1.89
CA LEU A 118 2.86 12.43 -3.22
C LEU A 118 3.20 11.23 -4.10
N GLN A 119 2.16 10.64 -4.68
CA GLN A 119 2.25 9.59 -5.68
C GLN A 119 1.77 10.13 -7.03
N LYS A 120 1.81 9.30 -8.08
CA LYS A 120 1.43 9.71 -9.44
C LYS A 120 0.01 10.28 -9.51
N ASP A 121 -0.95 9.62 -8.88
CA ASP A 121 -2.38 9.94 -8.92
C ASP A 121 -2.99 10.26 -7.53
N ARG A 122 -2.21 10.16 -6.45
CA ARG A 122 -2.66 10.31 -5.06
C ARG A 122 -1.79 11.28 -4.26
N ALA A 123 -2.40 11.93 -3.27
CA ALA A 123 -1.70 12.66 -2.23
C ALA A 123 -2.16 12.17 -0.85
N MET A 124 -1.21 11.92 0.04
CA MET A 124 -1.47 11.58 1.43
C MET A 124 -1.24 12.82 2.31
N LEU A 125 -2.27 13.21 3.04
CA LEU A 125 -2.31 14.39 3.89
C LEU A 125 -2.37 13.97 5.36
N THR A 126 -1.70 14.72 6.25
CA THR A 126 -1.72 14.48 7.70
C THR A 126 -2.44 15.58 8.49
N GLY A 127 -2.88 16.64 7.78
CA GLY A 127 -3.60 17.76 8.38
C GLY A 127 -4.26 18.65 7.33
N GLY A 128 -5.24 19.44 7.77
CA GLY A 128 -5.98 20.39 6.93
C GLY A 128 -7.34 19.89 6.44
N LEU A 129 -7.62 18.59 6.59
CA LEU A 129 -8.90 17.96 6.25
C LEU A 129 -9.45 17.12 7.41
N ARG A 130 -10.77 16.93 7.40
CA ARG A 130 -11.52 16.04 8.31
C ARG A 130 -12.26 14.98 7.49
N ALA A 131 -12.50 13.83 8.11
CA ALA A 131 -13.35 12.81 7.52
C ALA A 131 -14.75 13.39 7.23
N GLY A 132 -15.27 13.15 6.03
CA GLY A 132 -16.56 13.69 5.57
C GLY A 132 -16.48 15.06 4.88
N ASP A 133 -15.31 15.72 4.84
CA ASP A 133 -15.14 16.93 4.02
C ASP A 133 -15.37 16.61 2.53
N GLN A 134 -16.14 17.46 1.84
CA GLN A 134 -16.37 17.33 0.40
C GLN A 134 -15.31 18.10 -0.38
N LEU A 135 -14.55 17.39 -1.20
CA LEU A 135 -13.41 17.94 -1.92
C LEU A 135 -13.79 18.32 -3.36
N VAL A 136 -13.44 19.52 -3.79
CA VAL A 136 -13.64 19.96 -5.18
C VAL A 136 -12.44 19.55 -6.01
N VAL A 137 -12.62 18.50 -6.81
CA VAL A 137 -11.55 17.90 -7.62
C VAL A 137 -11.43 18.52 -9.02
N SER A 138 -12.49 19.15 -9.51
CA SER A 138 -12.49 19.83 -10.80
C SER A 138 -11.68 21.14 -10.77
N PRO A 139 -11.08 21.56 -11.89
CA PRO A 139 -10.52 22.89 -12.00
C PRO A 139 -11.63 23.94 -11.87
N LEU A 140 -11.32 25.07 -11.22
CA LEU A 140 -12.20 26.24 -11.13
C LEU A 140 -11.48 27.44 -11.77
N THR A 141 -12.18 28.19 -12.61
CA THR A 141 -11.67 29.46 -13.16
C THR A 141 -11.88 30.55 -12.12
N ALA A 142 -10.81 31.26 -11.76
CA ALA A 142 -10.84 32.36 -10.78
C ALA A 142 -11.55 31.98 -9.45
N PRO A 143 -11.07 30.96 -8.70
CA PRO A 143 -11.69 30.53 -7.46
C PRO A 143 -11.62 31.63 -6.38
N VAL A 144 -12.78 32.00 -5.83
CA VAL A 144 -12.90 32.97 -4.73
C VAL A 144 -13.57 32.29 -3.54
N VAL A 145 -13.03 32.51 -2.34
CA VAL A 145 -13.63 32.00 -1.09
C VAL A 145 -15.07 32.51 -0.96
N GLY A 146 -15.99 31.62 -0.60
CA GLY A 146 -17.41 31.92 -0.48
C GLY A 146 -18.21 31.83 -1.78
N MET A 147 -17.55 31.61 -2.93
CA MET A 147 -18.25 31.39 -4.20
C MET A 147 -19.15 30.16 -4.11
N GLN A 148 -20.39 30.28 -4.60
CA GLN A 148 -21.34 29.18 -4.61
C GLN A 148 -20.93 28.13 -5.64
N LEU A 149 -20.95 26.87 -5.22
CA LEU A 149 -20.58 25.72 -6.00
C LEU A 149 -21.83 24.97 -6.46
N ARG A 150 -21.77 24.41 -7.66
CA ARG A 150 -22.70 23.38 -8.12
C ARG A 150 -21.98 22.05 -8.02
N LEU A 151 -22.34 21.27 -7.00
CA LEU A 151 -21.66 20.02 -6.71
C LEU A 151 -22.26 18.89 -7.56
N ARG A 152 -21.38 18.11 -8.16
CA ARG A 152 -21.72 16.81 -8.75
C ARG A 152 -20.86 15.77 -8.06
N GLU A 153 -21.50 14.84 -7.39
CA GLU A 153 -20.79 13.74 -6.73
C GLU A 153 -20.13 12.85 -7.79
N VAL A 154 -18.90 12.44 -7.50
CA VAL A 154 -18.11 11.55 -8.35
C VAL A 154 -17.56 10.47 -7.45
N ALA A 155 -17.80 9.21 -7.80
CA ALA A 155 -17.37 8.09 -7.00
C ALA A 155 -15.83 8.07 -6.90
N PRO A 156 -15.23 7.96 -5.71
CA PRO A 156 -13.78 8.10 -5.51
C PRO A 156 -12.94 7.18 -6.41
N GLU A 157 -13.42 5.96 -6.66
CA GLU A 157 -12.79 4.97 -7.52
C GLU A 157 -12.55 5.44 -8.95
N THR A 158 -13.37 6.37 -9.47
CA THR A 158 -13.17 6.95 -10.81
C THR A 158 -12.10 8.05 -10.84
N LEU A 159 -11.73 8.58 -9.67
CA LEU A 159 -10.72 9.64 -9.53
C LEU A 159 -9.33 9.06 -9.27
N PHE A 160 -9.26 7.79 -8.88
CA PHE A 160 -8.01 7.04 -8.77
C PHE A 160 -7.80 6.24 -10.06
N LEU A 161 -7.00 6.79 -10.97
CA LEU A 161 -6.68 6.15 -12.25
C LEU A 161 -5.96 4.81 -12.08
N THR A 162 -5.40 4.57 -10.89
CA THR A 162 -4.88 3.25 -10.50
C THR A 162 -5.69 2.75 -9.30
N PRO A 163 -6.28 1.53 -9.37
CA PRO A 163 -6.80 0.89 -8.16
C PRO A 163 -5.68 0.81 -7.12
N LEU A 164 -6.03 0.71 -5.83
CA LEU A 164 -5.04 0.43 -4.77
C LEU A 164 -4.31 -0.86 -5.15
N SER A 165 -3.14 -0.71 -5.76
CA SER A 165 -2.32 -1.77 -6.37
C SER A 165 -3.00 -2.53 -7.51
N GLU A 166 -2.90 -2.02 -8.74
CA GLU A 166 -2.78 -2.95 -9.88
C GLU A 166 -1.35 -3.52 -9.85
N PRO A 167 -1.15 -4.84 -9.88
CA PRO A 167 0.18 -5.43 -9.79
C PRO A 167 1.08 -4.85 -10.89
N PRO A 168 2.31 -4.42 -10.57
CA PRO A 168 3.31 -4.27 -11.62
C PRO A 168 3.43 -5.62 -12.32
N SER A 169 3.42 -5.62 -13.66
CA SER A 169 3.88 -6.78 -14.42
C SER A 169 5.26 -7.13 -13.90
N ALA A 170 5.38 -8.29 -13.27
CA ALA A 170 6.44 -8.60 -12.31
C ALA A 170 7.86 -8.41 -12.89
N PRO A 171 8.77 -7.71 -12.19
CA PRO A 171 10.19 -7.98 -12.30
C PRO A 171 10.59 -9.11 -11.32
N ASP A 172 11.67 -9.82 -11.65
CA ASP A 172 12.21 -11.02 -10.98
C ASP A 172 12.27 -10.93 -9.43
N ALA A 173 11.22 -11.37 -8.74
CA ALA A 173 11.24 -11.62 -7.30
C ALA A 173 11.11 -13.13 -7.07
N THR A 174 12.25 -13.79 -6.79
CA THR A 174 12.27 -15.22 -6.43
C THR A 174 11.98 -15.36 -4.94
N VAL A 175 10.86 -16.00 -4.61
CA VAL A 175 10.56 -16.43 -3.24
C VAL A 175 11.47 -17.63 -2.89
N ARG A 176 12.32 -17.48 -1.88
CA ARG A 176 13.08 -18.59 -1.29
C ARG A 176 12.45 -18.97 0.05
N THR A 177 11.86 -20.16 0.14
CA THR A 177 11.40 -20.73 1.40
C THR A 177 12.55 -21.47 2.07
N GLY A 178 12.93 -21.04 3.28
CA GLY A 178 13.92 -21.76 4.09
C GLY A 178 13.30 -23.01 4.69
N SER A 179 13.75 -24.19 4.28
CA SER A 179 13.43 -25.44 4.95
C SER A 179 14.28 -25.56 6.20
N GLY A 180 13.68 -25.37 7.38
CA GLY A 180 14.33 -25.66 8.66
C GLY A 180 14.35 -27.18 8.89
N ASN A 181 15.55 -27.77 8.87
CA ASN A 181 15.75 -29.17 9.25
C ASN A 181 15.46 -29.34 10.76
N ILE A 182 14.44 -30.14 11.08
CA ILE A 182 14.35 -30.77 12.39
C ILE A 182 15.43 -31.84 12.47
N SER A 183 16.37 -31.69 13.39
CA SER A 183 17.30 -32.75 13.76
C SER A 183 16.58 -33.63 14.79
N GLU A 184 16.20 -34.85 14.40
CA GLU A 184 15.91 -35.90 15.37
C GLU A 184 17.24 -36.43 15.92
N GLY A 185 17.36 -36.39 17.25
CA GLY A 185 18.44 -37.06 17.96
C GLY A 185 18.19 -38.56 18.05
N GLY A 186 19.28 -39.31 17.99
CA GLY A 186 19.38 -40.74 18.26
C GLY A 186 20.83 -41.13 18.39
#